data_AF-A0A8T4T947-F1
#
_entry.id   AF-A0A8T4T947-F1
#
_cell.length_a   1.000
_cell.length_b   1.000
_cell.length_c   1.000
_cell.angle_alpha   90.00
_cell.angle_beta   90.00
_cell.angle_gamma   90.00
#
_symmetry.space_group_name_H-M   'P 1'
#
loop_
_entity.id
_entity.type
_entity.pdbx_description
1 polymer ?
#
loop_
_entity_poly.entity_id
_entity_poly.type
_entity_poly.pdbx_seq_one_letter_code
_entity_poly.pdbx_strand_id
1 'polypeptide(L)'
;TIYLNETGEEIANGETPPFKIESGKVNIITINNKIKLDKVIKTLPKLILKDNVPATVKLNITIDYPIIRNKPIPFEFEIDVKEYLLQFAKEQIPFLDQIPIEQIEKIIPS
;
A
#
# COMPACT_ATOMS: atom_id res chain seq x y z
N THR A 1 6.55 -3.77 2.17
CA THR A 1 5.29 -3.99 2.91
C THR A 1 4.67 -2.67 3.29
N ILE A 2 3.34 -2.58 3.32
CA ILE A 2 2.58 -1.38 3.69
C ILE A 2 1.69 -1.71 4.88
N TYR A 3 1.74 -0.86 5.90
CA TYR A 3 0.97 -0.98 7.14
C TYR A 3 0.06 0.22 7.30
N LEU A 4 -1.21 0.00 7.63
CA LEU A 4 -2.12 1.08 7.97
C LEU A 4 -1.75 1.65 9.33
N ASN A 5 -1.58 2.97 9.45
CA ASN A 5 -1.09 3.56 10.71
C ASN A 5 -2.11 3.44 11.85
N GLU A 6 -3.41 3.52 11.54
CA GLU A 6 -4.47 3.47 12.55
C GLU A 6 -4.59 2.11 13.24
N THR A 7 -4.45 1.02 12.49
CA THR A 7 -4.62 -0.35 13.02
C THR A 7 -3.31 -1.09 13.22
N GLY A 8 -2.22 -0.61 12.63
CA GLY A 8 -0.95 -1.34 12.53
C GLY A 8 -1.03 -2.56 11.61
N GLU A 9 -2.14 -2.79 10.91
CA GLU A 9 -2.33 -3.97 10.09
C GLU A 9 -1.57 -3.86 8.77
N GLU A 10 -0.99 -4.99 8.35
CA GLU A 10 -0.41 -5.12 7.03
C GLU A 10 -1.51 -5.16 5.97
N ILE A 11 -1.60 -4.11 5.15
CA ILE A 11 -2.62 -3.96 4.12
C ILE A 11 -2.13 -4.36 2.73
N ALA A 12 -0.82 -4.34 2.50
CA ALA A 12 -0.24 -4.78 1.24
C ALA A 12 1.19 -5.29 1.43
N ASN A 13 1.56 -6.28 0.64
CA ASN A 13 2.95 -6.68 0.50
C ASN A 13 3.30 -6.94 -0.96
N GLY A 14 4.58 -6.97 -1.22
CA GLY A 14 5.12 -7.06 -2.56
C GLY A 14 6.59 -7.37 -2.50
N GLU A 15 7.05 -8.03 -3.53
CA GLU A 15 8.46 -8.26 -3.79
C GLU A 15 8.84 -7.45 -5.01
N THR A 16 10.00 -6.82 -4.96
CA THR A 16 10.57 -6.14 -6.13
C THR A 16 11.57 -7.08 -6.76
N PRO A 17 11.44 -7.41 -8.07
CA PRO A 17 12.42 -8.25 -8.74
C PRO A 17 13.80 -7.57 -8.74
N PRO A 18 14.89 -8.34 -8.88
CA PRO A 18 16.24 -7.77 -8.94
C PRO A 18 16.35 -6.71 -10.05
N PHE A 19 16.94 -5.56 -9.72
CA PHE A 19 17.17 -4.46 -10.65
C PHE A 19 18.63 -4.01 -10.62
N LYS A 20 19.07 -3.33 -11.69
CA LYS A 20 20.40 -2.71 -11.77
C LYS A 20 20.27 -1.23 -11.44
N ILE A 21 21.24 -0.70 -10.69
CA ILE A 21 21.35 0.72 -10.39
C ILE A 21 22.47 1.35 -11.21
N GLU A 22 22.21 2.50 -11.80
CA GLU A 22 23.24 3.32 -12.45
C GLU A 22 23.83 4.30 -11.44
N SER A 23 25.15 4.20 -11.22
CA SER A 23 25.86 5.09 -10.29
C SER A 23 25.83 6.54 -10.76
N GLY A 24 25.62 7.47 -9.84
CA GLY A 24 25.58 8.91 -10.13
C GLY A 24 24.31 9.40 -10.81
N LYS A 25 23.27 8.56 -10.95
CA LYS A 25 21.97 8.92 -11.51
C LYS A 25 20.82 8.64 -10.53
N VAL A 26 19.72 9.35 -10.74
CA VAL A 26 18.45 9.02 -10.09
C VAL A 26 17.92 7.74 -10.72
N ASN A 27 17.70 6.71 -9.88
CA ASN A 27 17.13 5.44 -10.29
C ASN A 27 15.69 5.36 -9.77
N ILE A 28 14.74 5.08 -10.66
CA ILE A 28 13.33 4.89 -10.29
C ILE A 28 13.09 3.38 -10.14
N ILE A 29 12.68 2.96 -8.94
CA ILE A 29 12.39 1.57 -8.62
C ILE A 29 10.88 1.43 -8.45
N THR A 30 10.26 0.63 -9.33
CA THR A 30 8.82 0.35 -9.23
C THR A 30 8.59 -0.82 -8.28
N ILE A 31 7.74 -0.60 -7.28
CA ILE A 31 7.37 -1.62 -6.29
C ILE A 31 5.94 -2.06 -6.59
N ASN A 32 5.77 -3.33 -6.94
CA ASN A 32 4.45 -3.91 -7.15
C ASN A 32 3.97 -4.53 -5.84
N ASN A 33 3.08 -3.84 -5.14
CA ASN A 33 2.41 -4.37 -3.96
C ASN A 33 1.01 -4.87 -4.32
N LYS A 34 0.58 -5.96 -3.69
CA LYS A 34 -0.79 -6.47 -3.78
C LYS A 34 -1.50 -6.21 -2.45
N ILE A 35 -2.70 -5.63 -2.53
CA ILE A 35 -3.56 -5.42 -1.37
C ILE A 35 -4.05 -6.77 -0.84
N LYS A 36 -4.05 -6.90 0.48
CA LYS A 36 -4.67 -8.01 1.20
C LYS A 36 -6.14 -7.70 1.44
N LEU A 37 -7.00 -8.12 0.51
CA LEU A 37 -8.44 -7.85 0.56
C LEU A 37 -9.07 -8.27 1.89
N ASP A 38 -8.70 -9.43 2.43
CA ASP A 38 -9.21 -9.97 3.70
C ASP A 38 -8.94 -9.05 4.90
N LYS A 39 -7.83 -8.32 4.88
CA LYS A 39 -7.46 -7.36 5.93
C LYS A 39 -8.15 -6.02 5.75
N VAL A 40 -8.29 -5.60 4.51
CA VAL A 40 -8.76 -4.25 4.21
C VAL A 40 -10.28 -4.19 4.09
N ILE A 41 -10.98 -5.24 3.63
CA ILE A 41 -12.41 -5.18 3.27
C ILE A 41 -13.32 -4.73 4.42
N LYS A 42 -12.98 -5.09 5.67
CA LYS A 42 -13.77 -4.73 6.86
C LYS A 42 -13.62 -3.27 7.26
N THR A 43 -12.43 -2.72 7.05
CA THR A 43 -12.09 -1.34 7.43
C THR A 43 -12.26 -0.38 6.25
N LEU A 44 -12.25 -0.90 5.01
CA LEU A 44 -12.39 -0.15 3.77
C LEU A 44 -13.55 0.84 3.78
N PRO A 45 -14.78 0.51 4.23
CA PRO A 45 -15.89 1.46 4.28
C PRO A 45 -15.55 2.68 5.12
N LYS A 46 -14.88 2.49 6.27
CA LYS A 46 -14.52 3.58 7.17
C LYS A 46 -13.34 4.38 6.64
N LEU A 47 -12.39 3.71 5.99
CA LEU A 47 -11.18 4.34 5.46
C LEU A 47 -11.48 5.26 4.29
N ILE A 48 -12.40 4.88 3.39
CA ILE A 48 -12.76 5.72 2.23
C ILE A 48 -13.50 7.02 2.62
N LEU A 49 -14.09 7.08 3.82
CA LEU A 49 -14.76 8.28 4.35
C LEU A 49 -13.78 9.34 4.85
N LYS A 50 -12.54 8.94 5.15
CA LYS A 50 -11.56 9.84 5.75
C LYS A 50 -10.96 10.76 4.70
N ASP A 51 -10.54 11.94 5.13
CA ASP A 51 -9.84 12.88 4.26
C ASP A 51 -8.44 12.39 3.86
N ASN A 52 -7.76 11.71 4.77
CA ASN A 52 -6.43 11.12 4.59
C ASN A 52 -6.40 9.74 5.27
N VAL A 53 -5.75 8.77 4.63
CA VAL A 53 -5.50 7.44 5.19
C VAL A 53 -3.99 7.20 5.24
N PRO A 54 -3.31 7.59 6.33
CA PRO A 54 -1.86 7.44 6.43
C PRO A 54 -1.46 5.97 6.61
N ALA A 55 -0.43 5.57 5.87
CA ALA A 55 0.14 4.24 5.91
C ALA A 55 1.68 4.30 5.89
N THR A 56 2.30 3.41 6.65
CA THR A 56 3.75 3.26 6.73
C THR A 56 4.20 2.23 5.72
N VAL A 57 5.09 2.64 4.82
CA VAL A 57 5.77 1.76 3.88
C VAL A 57 7.11 1.36 4.49
N LYS A 58 7.33 0.05 4.62
CA LYS A 58 8.63 -0.53 5.01
C LYS A 58 9.22 -1.27 3.82
N LEU A 59 10.44 -0.88 3.43
CA LEU A 59 11.23 -1.50 2.38
C LEU A 59 12.57 -1.98 2.92
N ASN A 60 13.00 -3.15 2.46
CA ASN A 60 14.35 -3.63 2.67
C ASN A 60 15.00 -3.82 1.30
N ILE A 61 16.01 -3.01 0.99
CA ILE A 61 16.75 -3.12 -0.27
C ILE A 61 18.07 -3.82 0.02
N THR A 62 18.32 -4.93 -0.66
CA THR A 62 19.62 -5.59 -0.66
C THR A 62 20.36 -5.18 -1.92
N ILE A 63 21.55 -4.59 -1.75
CA ILE A 63 22.41 -4.22 -2.87
C ILE A 63 23.53 -5.24 -2.96
N ASP A 64 23.62 -5.93 -4.11
CA ASP A 64 24.78 -6.75 -4.42
C ASP A 64 25.89 -5.86 -4.99
N TYR A 65 26.70 -5.29 -4.09
CA TYR A 65 27.85 -4.47 -4.44
C TYR A 65 29.11 -5.02 -3.78
N PRO A 66 30.27 -5.10 -4.50
CA PRO A 66 31.48 -5.76 -3.99
C PRO A 66 31.96 -5.26 -2.61
N ILE A 67 31.72 -3.98 -2.31
CA ILE A 67 32.12 -3.31 -1.06
C ILE A 67 31.05 -3.46 0.03
N ILE A 68 29.77 -3.46 -0.34
CA ILE A 68 28.62 -3.49 0.57
C ILE A 68 27.89 -4.81 0.32
N ARG A 69 28.52 -5.93 0.65
CA ARG A 69 27.98 -7.25 0.32
C ARG A 69 26.72 -7.55 1.14
N ASN A 70 25.60 -7.77 0.44
CA ASN A 70 24.38 -8.42 0.93
C ASN A 70 23.84 -7.91 2.29
N LYS A 71 24.05 -6.63 2.61
CA LYS A 71 23.44 -6.03 3.80
C LYS A 71 22.10 -5.43 3.41
N PRO A 72 20.99 -5.82 4.06
CA PRO A 72 19.70 -5.18 3.85
C PRO A 72 19.76 -3.75 4.39
N ILE A 73 19.35 -2.79 3.56
CA ILE A 73 19.21 -1.38 3.91
C ILE A 73 17.71 -1.12 4.12
N PRO A 74 17.28 -0.85 5.37
CA PRO A 74 15.89 -0.56 5.66
C PRO A 74 15.53 0.88 5.27
N PHE A 75 14.34 1.05 4.71
CA PHE A 75 13.70 2.33 4.43
C PHE A 75 12.30 2.30 5.04
N GLU A 76 11.92 3.41 5.67
CA GLU A 76 10.60 3.60 6.27
C GLU A 76 10.12 5.02 5.96
N PHE A 77 8.91 5.13 5.41
CA PHE A 77 8.28 6.42 5.09
C PHE A 77 6.76 6.30 5.13
N GLU A 78 6.09 7.43 5.37
CA GLU A 78 4.63 7.53 5.40
C GLU A 78 4.08 8.00 4.04
N ILE A 79 2.95 7.42 3.62
CA ILE A 79 2.19 7.82 2.43
C ILE A 79 0.70 7.92 2.77
N ASP A 80 -0.06 8.69 1.99
CA ASP A 80 -1.52 8.62 1.99
C ASP A 80 -1.97 7.57 0.96
N VAL A 81 -2.71 6.55 1.40
CA VAL A 81 -3.22 5.47 0.55
C VAL A 81 -4.70 5.62 0.20
N LYS A 82 -5.35 6.74 0.55
CA LYS A 82 -6.79 6.94 0.32
C LYS A 82 -7.20 6.67 -1.13
N GLU A 83 -6.54 7.31 -2.10
CA GLU A 83 -6.86 7.16 -3.52
C GLU A 83 -6.68 5.72 -4.00
N TYR A 84 -5.62 5.05 -3.53
CA TYR A 84 -5.34 3.67 -3.87
C TYR A 84 -6.40 2.71 -3.33
N LEU A 85 -6.85 2.91 -2.08
CA LEU A 85 -7.95 2.15 -1.48
C LEU A 85 -9.29 2.41 -2.19
N LEU A 86 -9.56 3.65 -2.61
CA LEU A 86 -10.76 3.99 -3.38
C LEU A 86 -10.77 3.28 -4.73
N GLN A 87 -9.67 3.28 -5.47
CA GLN A 87 -9.57 2.56 -6.75
C GLN A 87 -9.80 1.07 -6.56
N PHE A 88 -9.16 0.47 -5.55
CA PHE A 88 -9.35 -0.93 -5.21
C PHE A 88 -10.81 -1.24 -4.84
N ALA A 89 -11.46 -0.37 -4.05
CA ALA A 89 -12.86 -0.53 -3.68
C ALA A 89 -13.78 -0.54 -4.92
N LYS A 90 -13.52 0.33 -5.91
CA LYS A 90 -14.28 0.39 -7.17
C LYS A 90 -14.08 -0.86 -8.03
N GLU A 91 -12.85 -1.38 -8.08
CA GLU A 91 -12.56 -2.62 -8.83
C GLU A 91 -13.28 -3.84 -8.22
N GLN A 92 -13.35 -3.92 -6.89
CA GLN A 92 -14.02 -5.02 -6.19
C GLN A 92 -15.54 -4.83 -6.12
N ILE A 93 -16.02 -3.59 -6.08
CA ILE A 93 -17.42 -3.21 -5.96
C ILE A 93 -17.75 -2.21 -7.08
N PRO A 94 -18.11 -2.69 -8.29
CA PRO A 94 -18.27 -1.86 -9.48
C PRO A 94 -19.35 -0.76 -9.39
N PHE A 95 -20.23 -0.86 -8.39
CA PHE A 95 -21.33 0.07 -8.14
C PHE A 95 -21.09 1.02 -6.96
N LEU A 96 -19.88 1.03 -6.38
CA LEU A 96 -19.52 1.91 -5.25
C LEU A 96 -19.79 3.39 -5.57
N ASP A 97 -19.52 3.82 -6.80
CA ASP A 97 -19.72 5.21 -7.27
C ASP A 97 -21.19 5.63 -7.36
N GLN A 98 -22.11 4.66 -7.35
CA GLN A 98 -23.56 4.89 -7.43
C GLN A 98 -24.21 4.92 -6.05
N ILE A 99 -23.46 4.53 -5.00
CA ILE A 99 -23.93 4.49 -3.63
C ILE A 99 -23.50 5.80 -2.96
N PRO A 100 -24.44 6.58 -2.40
CA PRO A 100 -24.09 7.71 -1.55
C PRO A 100 -23.17 7.23 -0.43
N ILE A 101 -22.07 7.95 -0.20
CA ILE A 101 -21.02 7.57 0.75
C ILE A 101 -21.58 7.14 2.12
N GLU A 102 -22.65 7.82 2.56
CA GLU A 102 -23.42 7.57 3.79
C GLU A 102 -24.12 6.20 3.87
N GLN A 103 -24.33 5.53 2.73
CA GLN A 103 -24.96 4.23 2.62
C GLN A 103 -23.95 3.08 2.51
N ILE A 104 -22.65 3.36 2.29
CA ILE A 104 -21.63 2.33 2.13
C ILE A 104 -21.43 1.53 3.43
N GLU A 105 -21.57 2.16 4.60
CA GLU A 105 -21.53 1.46 5.91
C GLU A 105 -22.64 0.41 6.08
N LYS A 106 -23.74 0.49 5.32
CA LYS A 106 -24.88 -0.43 5.41
C LYS A 106 -24.78 -1.65 4.49
N ILE A 107 -23.87 -1.63 3.52
CA ILE A 107 -23.83 -2.60 2.40
C ILE A 107 -22.72 -3.64 2.59
N ILE A 108 -21.69 -3.32 3.38
CA ILE A 108 -20.56 -4.23 3.63
C ILE A 108 -20.74 -4.83 5.03
N PRO A 109 -21.12 -6.13 5.15
CA PRO A 109 -21.37 -6.75 6.45
C PRO A 109 -20.08 -6.83 7.29
N SER A 110 -20.26 -6.63 8.60
CA SER A 110 -19.21 -6.60 9.64
C SER A 110 -18.44 -7.92 9.79
#